data_AF-A0A8T7EMG4-F1
#
_entry.id   AF-A0A8T7EMG4-F1
#
_cell.length_a   1.000
_cell.length_b   1.000
_cell.length_c   1.000
_cell.angle_alpha   90.00
_cell.angle_beta   90.00
_cell.angle_gamma   90.00
#
_symmetry.space_group_name_H-M   'P 1'
#
loop_
_entity.id
_entity.type
_entity.pdbx_description
1 polymer ?
#
loop_
_entity_poly.entity_id
_entity_poly.type
_entity_poly.pdbx_seq_one_letter_code
_entity_poly.pdbx_strand_id
1 'polypeptide(L)'
;MISLTREAAGWKLTAADIEITVDHVLSTSSPTGLLKQAPALADTPLMGVPLRAWTRSARSVVYALKHSVLTDGTYWLNLPAQSADKAQDPFPFLAMVEHTNWLPSANYGGDVLVYCGDYADPNHEYFTLSDEAMIDRFSQAFKTVNPDFEPGWIRKAWVWRAPYAQPVPRSVTRRASPIWRLRCRGCGGRV
;
A
#
# COMPACT_ATOMS: atom_id res chain seq x y z
N MET A 1 10.33 -5.81 -20.87
CA MET A 1 9.18 -6.42 -20.16
C MET A 1 9.62 -7.79 -19.66
N ILE A 2 9.22 -8.21 -18.44
CA ILE A 2 9.56 -9.55 -17.92
C ILE A 2 8.46 -10.52 -18.36
N SER A 3 8.84 -11.67 -18.91
CA SER A 3 7.95 -12.77 -19.29
C SER A 3 8.45 -14.10 -18.68
N LEU A 4 7.50 -14.96 -18.31
CA LEU A 4 7.72 -16.26 -17.69
C LEU A 4 6.86 -17.31 -18.40
N THR A 5 7.51 -18.29 -19.02
CA THR A 5 6.85 -19.39 -19.71
C THR A 5 7.27 -20.73 -19.12
N ARG A 6 6.32 -21.63 -18.90
CA ARG A 6 6.61 -22.99 -18.46
C ARG A 6 7.03 -23.83 -19.66
N GLU A 7 8.20 -24.48 -19.56
CA GLU A 7 8.73 -25.40 -20.56
C GLU A 7 8.98 -26.79 -19.94
N ALA A 8 9.32 -27.77 -20.78
CA ALA A 8 9.59 -29.14 -20.32
C ALA A 8 10.78 -29.20 -19.34
N ALA A 9 11.81 -28.39 -19.60
CA ALA A 9 13.05 -28.35 -18.82
C ALA A 9 13.02 -27.37 -17.63
N GLY A 10 11.93 -26.64 -17.41
CA GLY A 10 11.85 -25.64 -16.33
C GLY A 10 11.00 -24.42 -16.68
N TRP A 11 11.44 -23.25 -16.21
CA TRP A 11 10.85 -21.96 -16.52
C TRP A 11 11.81 -21.17 -17.39
N LYS A 12 11.30 -20.69 -18.53
CA LYS A 12 11.97 -19.72 -19.37
C LYS A 12 11.62 -18.31 -18.90
N LEU A 13 12.62 -17.54 -18.52
CA LEU A 13 12.50 -16.13 -18.15
C LEU A 13 13.12 -15.27 -19.25
N THR A 14 12.35 -14.30 -19.73
CA THR A 14 12.83 -13.29 -20.67
C THR A 14 12.67 -11.90 -20.05
N ALA A 15 13.76 -11.13 -19.99
CA ALA A 15 13.75 -9.76 -19.47
C ALA A 15 14.78 -8.91 -20.21
N ALA A 16 14.30 -7.88 -20.93
CA ALA A 16 15.15 -7.08 -21.83
C ALA A 16 15.92 -8.02 -22.79
N ASP A 17 17.25 -7.98 -22.77
CA ASP A 17 18.12 -8.81 -23.63
C ASP A 17 18.58 -10.10 -22.94
N ILE A 18 18.04 -10.41 -21.76
CA ILE A 18 18.38 -11.62 -20.99
C ILE A 18 17.32 -12.69 -21.23
N GLU A 19 17.79 -13.88 -21.60
CA GLU A 19 17.02 -15.10 -21.65
C GLU A 19 17.73 -16.17 -20.82
N ILE A 20 17.03 -16.70 -19.81
CA ILE A 20 17.56 -17.76 -18.96
C ILE A 20 16.51 -18.83 -18.69
N THR A 21 16.97 -20.07 -18.52
CA THR A 21 16.14 -21.20 -18.08
C THR A 21 16.53 -21.58 -16.67
N VAL A 22 15.52 -21.73 -15.80
CA VAL A 22 15.69 -22.07 -14.38
C VAL A 22 14.69 -23.13 -13.95
N ASP A 23 15.04 -23.96 -12.98
CA ASP A 23 14.15 -24.99 -12.45
C ASP A 23 12.97 -24.39 -11.65
N HIS A 24 13.25 -23.30 -10.94
CA HIS A 24 12.33 -22.65 -10.01
C HIS A 24 12.35 -21.12 -10.12
N VAL A 25 11.19 -20.50 -9.89
CA VAL A 25 11.02 -19.04 -9.88
C VAL A 25 10.45 -18.62 -8.53
N LEU A 26 11.13 -17.66 -7.87
CA LEU A 26 10.59 -16.95 -6.72
C LEU A 26 10.09 -15.58 -7.17
N SER A 27 8.77 -15.41 -7.21
CA SER A 27 8.17 -14.12 -7.53
C SER A 27 7.86 -13.33 -6.26
N THR A 28 8.35 -12.10 -6.19
CA THR A 28 8.00 -11.09 -5.17
C THR A 28 7.07 -10.02 -5.73
N SER A 29 6.59 -10.17 -6.97
CA SER A 29 5.63 -9.25 -7.58
C SER A 29 4.23 -9.45 -6.99
N SER A 30 3.37 -8.44 -7.13
CA SER A 30 1.95 -8.62 -6.79
C SER A 30 1.34 -9.72 -7.66
N PRO A 31 0.27 -10.40 -7.22
CA PRO A 31 -0.36 -11.44 -8.03
C PRO A 31 -0.82 -10.95 -9.41
N THR A 32 -1.30 -9.71 -9.50
CA THR A 32 -1.62 -9.09 -10.80
C THR A 32 -0.37 -8.85 -11.65
N GLY A 33 0.76 -8.46 -11.03
CA GLY A 33 2.05 -8.34 -11.72
C GLY A 33 2.53 -9.70 -12.24
N LEU A 34 2.44 -10.75 -11.42
CA LEU A 34 2.78 -12.11 -11.81
C LEU A 34 1.92 -12.61 -12.97
N LEU A 35 0.61 -12.33 -12.98
CA LEU A 35 -0.27 -12.71 -14.09
C LEU A 35 0.08 -11.99 -15.40
N LYS A 36 0.60 -10.76 -15.35
CA LYS A 36 1.12 -10.09 -16.55
C LYS A 36 2.41 -10.74 -17.06
N GLN A 37 3.23 -11.25 -16.15
CA GLN A 37 4.50 -11.93 -16.47
C GLN A 37 4.29 -13.37 -16.95
N ALA A 38 3.30 -14.07 -16.39
CA ALA A 38 3.00 -15.48 -16.63
C ALA A 38 1.48 -15.71 -16.84
N PRO A 39 0.90 -15.32 -17.99
CA PRO A 39 -0.55 -15.39 -18.21
C PRO A 39 -1.13 -16.81 -18.07
N ALA A 40 -0.35 -17.84 -18.40
CA ALA A 40 -0.73 -19.25 -18.26
C ALA A 40 -1.02 -19.67 -16.81
N LEU A 41 -0.63 -18.87 -15.81
CA LEU A 41 -0.98 -19.12 -14.41
C LEU A 41 -2.45 -18.76 -14.09
N ALA A 42 -3.15 -18.02 -14.96
CA ALA A 42 -4.52 -17.58 -14.73
C ALA A 42 -5.49 -18.75 -14.49
N ASP A 43 -5.29 -19.87 -15.19
CA ASP A 43 -6.16 -21.06 -15.10
C ASP A 43 -5.81 -21.97 -13.92
N THR A 44 -4.84 -21.58 -13.08
CA THR A 44 -4.45 -22.37 -11.91
C THR A 44 -5.34 -22.04 -10.70
N PRO A 45 -5.58 -23.02 -9.79
CA PRO A 45 -6.30 -22.77 -8.55
C PRO A 45 -5.70 -21.67 -7.65
N LEU A 46 -4.43 -21.29 -7.89
CA LEU A 46 -3.74 -20.20 -7.22
C LEU A 46 -4.32 -18.82 -7.59
N MET A 47 -4.79 -18.66 -8.83
CA MET A 47 -5.17 -17.38 -9.41
C MET A 47 -6.69 -17.24 -9.62
N GLY A 48 -7.45 -18.32 -9.43
CA GLY A 48 -8.93 -18.30 -9.41
C GLY A 48 -9.54 -17.68 -8.14
N VAL A 49 -8.72 -17.30 -7.15
CA VAL A 49 -9.18 -16.58 -5.95
C VAL A 49 -9.27 -15.08 -6.30
N PRO A 50 -10.36 -14.38 -5.94
CA PRO A 50 -10.48 -12.95 -6.19
C PRO A 50 -9.55 -12.16 -5.26
N LEU A 51 -8.26 -12.12 -5.59
CA LEU A 51 -7.21 -11.49 -4.78
C LEU A 51 -7.47 -10.01 -4.54
N ARG A 52 -8.14 -9.32 -5.48
CA ARG A 52 -8.61 -7.92 -5.32
C ARG A 52 -9.67 -7.78 -4.23
N ALA A 53 -10.52 -8.79 -4.03
CA ALA A 53 -11.58 -8.76 -3.03
C ALA A 53 -11.05 -8.94 -1.60
N TRP A 54 -9.76 -9.26 -1.46
CA TRP A 54 -9.06 -9.49 -0.19
C TRP A 54 -7.96 -8.47 0.03
N THR A 55 -7.98 -7.32 -0.65
CA THR A 55 -6.99 -6.26 -0.42
C THR A 55 -7.63 -4.95 -0.01
N ARG A 56 -6.98 -4.25 0.91
CA ARG A 56 -7.21 -2.84 1.16
C ARG A 56 -6.22 -2.02 0.36
N SER A 57 -6.69 -0.87 -0.07
CA SER A 57 -5.86 0.13 -0.72
C SER A 57 -5.30 1.06 0.34
N ALA A 58 -4.03 1.45 0.21
CA ALA A 58 -3.39 2.40 1.10
C ALA A 58 -3.22 3.75 0.42
N ARG A 59 -3.22 4.79 1.24
CA ARG A 59 -2.89 6.16 0.83
C ARG A 59 -2.02 6.80 1.89
N SER A 60 -1.14 7.67 1.43
CA SER A 60 -0.30 8.47 2.31
C SER A 60 -0.22 9.88 1.77
N VAL A 61 -0.55 10.87 2.59
CA VAL A 61 -0.20 12.26 2.31
C VAL A 61 1.01 12.63 3.15
N VAL A 62 2.05 13.11 2.50
CA VAL A 62 3.27 13.59 3.16
C VAL A 62 3.29 15.10 3.10
N TYR A 63 3.51 15.76 4.23
CA TYR A 63 3.62 17.20 4.35
C TYR A 63 5.04 17.58 4.77
N ALA A 64 5.62 18.55 4.07
CA ALA A 64 6.75 19.32 4.54
C ALA A 64 6.22 20.63 5.15
N LEU A 65 6.36 20.76 6.46
CA LEU A 65 5.84 21.85 7.27
C LEU A 65 6.96 22.73 7.81
N LYS A 66 6.64 24.00 8.03
CA LYS A 66 7.54 24.96 8.69
C LYS A 66 7.62 24.78 10.21
N HIS A 67 6.60 24.18 10.81
CA HIS A 67 6.46 24.02 12.25
C HIS A 67 5.87 22.65 12.60
N SER A 68 6.18 22.17 13.80
CA SER A 68 5.70 20.90 14.35
C SER A 68 4.21 20.91 14.67
N VAL A 69 3.53 19.81 14.34
CA VAL A 69 2.14 19.57 14.72
C VAL A 69 2.10 18.77 16.02
N LEU A 70 2.98 17.79 16.18
CA LEU A 70 3.16 16.98 17.39
C LEU A 70 4.27 17.59 18.27
N THR A 71 3.94 18.67 18.98
CA THR A 71 4.90 19.51 19.70
C THR A 71 5.45 18.88 20.99
N ASP A 72 4.87 17.79 21.47
CA ASP A 72 5.32 17.04 22.65
C ASP A 72 6.40 15.99 22.33
N GLY A 73 6.85 15.93 21.07
CA GLY A 73 7.83 14.94 20.61
C GLY A 73 7.22 13.59 20.24
N THR A 74 5.89 13.46 20.20
CA THR A 74 5.22 12.24 19.76
C THR A 74 5.60 11.91 18.31
N TYR A 75 6.12 10.70 18.08
CA TYR A 75 6.47 10.24 16.74
C TYR A 75 5.25 9.75 15.94
N TRP A 76 4.35 8.98 16.59
CA TRP A 76 3.22 8.30 15.93
C TRP A 76 1.95 8.42 16.76
N LEU A 77 0.85 8.83 16.12
CA LEU A 77 -0.51 8.76 16.65
C LEU A 77 -1.40 7.85 15.79
N ASN A 78 -2.11 6.94 16.47
CA ASN A 78 -3.26 6.25 15.90
C ASN A 78 -4.52 7.04 16.22
N LEU A 79 -5.27 7.39 15.19
CA LEU A 79 -6.46 8.23 15.30
C LEU A 79 -7.71 7.36 15.30
N PRO A 80 -8.68 7.67 16.17
CA PRO A 80 -9.88 6.85 16.31
C PRO A 80 -10.76 6.95 15.05
N ALA A 81 -11.24 5.79 14.59
CA ALA A 81 -12.33 5.67 13.64
C ALA A 81 -13.56 5.15 14.39
N GLN A 82 -14.68 5.84 14.24
CA GLN A 82 -15.94 5.53 14.90
C GLN A 82 -16.93 4.85 13.95
N SER A 83 -16.73 5.00 12.63
CA SER A 83 -17.61 4.44 11.61
C SER A 83 -16.83 3.82 10.46
N ALA A 84 -17.52 3.02 9.65
CA ALA A 84 -17.01 2.63 8.33
C ALA A 84 -17.15 3.79 7.32
N ASP A 85 -18.06 4.72 7.58
CA ASP A 85 -18.19 5.97 6.83
C ASP A 85 -17.22 7.02 7.39
N LYS A 86 -16.13 7.24 6.64
CA LYS A 86 -15.07 8.18 7.02
C LYS A 86 -15.54 9.63 7.09
N ALA A 87 -16.68 9.98 6.50
CA ALA A 87 -17.25 11.32 6.65
C ALA A 87 -17.76 11.59 8.07
N GLN A 88 -17.95 10.54 8.88
CA GLN A 88 -18.38 10.65 10.28
C GLN A 88 -17.21 10.56 11.27
N ASP A 89 -16.00 10.28 10.80
CA ASP A 89 -14.83 10.19 11.66
C ASP A 89 -14.26 11.58 11.96
N PRO A 90 -13.76 11.83 13.19
CA PRO A 90 -13.12 13.10 13.53
C PRO A 90 -11.81 13.35 12.77
N PHE A 91 -11.21 12.29 12.22
CA PHE A 91 -9.99 12.34 11.43
C PHE A 91 -10.19 11.60 10.11
N PRO A 92 -9.76 12.16 8.97
CA PRO A 92 -9.91 11.52 7.65
C PRO A 92 -8.86 10.42 7.38
N PHE A 93 -7.96 10.16 8.33
CA PHE A 93 -6.88 9.16 8.22
C PHE A 93 -6.64 8.46 9.56
N LEU A 94 -6.07 7.25 9.48
CA LEU A 94 -5.86 6.38 10.64
C LEU A 94 -4.58 6.72 11.40
N ALA A 95 -3.53 7.15 10.72
CA ALA A 95 -2.21 7.35 11.31
C ALA A 95 -1.68 8.74 10.98
N MET A 96 -1.17 9.44 12.00
CA MET A 96 -0.35 10.63 11.87
C MET A 96 1.04 10.34 12.42
N VAL A 97 2.08 10.59 11.63
CA VAL A 97 3.47 10.35 12.02
C VAL A 97 4.27 11.61 11.76
N GLU A 98 4.80 12.24 12.80
CA GLU A 98 5.77 13.33 12.64
C GLU A 98 7.17 12.73 12.63
N HIS A 99 7.67 12.45 11.44
CA HIS A 99 8.94 11.77 11.24
C HIS A 99 10.11 12.50 11.89
N THR A 100 10.02 13.83 11.89
CA THR A 100 11.07 14.71 12.41
C THR A 100 11.14 14.77 13.93
N ASN A 101 10.22 14.11 14.63
CA ASN A 101 10.36 13.81 16.06
C ASN A 101 11.28 12.60 16.31
N TRP A 102 11.59 11.81 15.28
CA TRP A 102 12.57 10.72 15.36
C TRP A 102 13.91 11.06 14.69
N LEU A 103 13.88 11.70 13.51
CA LEU A 103 15.09 12.11 12.78
C LEU A 103 15.17 13.63 12.61
N PRO A 104 16.35 14.26 12.73
CA PRO A 104 16.45 15.72 12.67
C PRO A 104 15.94 16.32 11.35
N SER A 105 15.21 17.45 11.44
CA SER A 105 14.71 18.21 10.27
C SER A 105 15.84 18.68 9.34
N ALA A 106 17.06 18.84 9.84
CA ALA A 106 18.24 19.17 9.05
C ALA A 106 18.51 18.19 7.90
N ASN A 107 18.11 16.92 8.03
CA ASN A 107 18.21 15.92 6.98
C ASN A 107 17.21 16.16 5.82
N TYR A 108 16.23 17.03 6.04
CA TYR A 108 15.12 17.31 5.13
C TYR A 108 15.03 18.81 4.77
N GLY A 109 16.17 19.51 4.79
CA GLY A 109 16.22 20.94 4.43
C GLY A 109 15.62 21.87 5.48
N GLY A 110 15.51 21.40 6.73
CA GLY A 110 14.92 22.14 7.85
C GLY A 110 13.40 21.97 7.99
N ASP A 111 12.75 21.25 7.06
CA ASP A 111 11.32 20.99 7.15
C ASP A 111 10.98 19.97 8.23
N VAL A 112 9.83 20.16 8.86
CA VAL A 112 9.14 19.15 9.64
C VAL A 112 8.38 18.23 8.70
N LEU A 113 8.56 16.91 8.83
CA LEU A 113 7.87 15.94 7.97
C LEU A 113 6.74 15.24 8.71
N VAL A 114 5.51 15.39 8.21
CA VAL A 114 4.31 14.73 8.74
C VAL A 114 3.69 13.82 7.69
N TYR A 115 3.50 12.55 8.04
CA TYR A 115 2.82 11.55 7.21
C TYR A 115 1.42 11.29 7.76
N CYS A 116 0.43 11.31 6.87
CA CYS A 116 -0.96 10.96 7.18
C CYS A 116 -1.34 9.73 6.35
N GLY A 117 -1.39 8.57 7.02
CA GLY A 117 -1.60 7.27 6.41
C GLY A 117 -3.00 6.73 6.66
N ASP A 118 -3.60 6.13 5.62
CA ASP A 118 -4.93 5.54 5.73
C ASP A 118 -5.13 4.33 4.81
N TYR A 119 -6.03 3.45 5.23
CA TYR A 119 -6.52 2.33 4.43
C TYR A 119 -8.01 2.51 4.14
N ALA A 120 -8.40 2.32 2.88
CA ALA A 120 -9.82 2.30 2.54
C ALA A 120 -10.15 1.29 1.45
N ASP A 121 -11.45 1.17 1.21
CA ASP A 121 -11.97 0.44 0.08
C ASP A 121 -11.39 0.98 -1.24
N PRO A 122 -11.01 0.12 -2.20
CA PRO A 122 -10.55 0.55 -3.51
C PRO A 122 -11.53 1.48 -4.26
N ASN A 123 -12.84 1.40 -3.97
CA ASN A 123 -13.86 2.23 -4.60
C ASN A 123 -14.17 3.53 -3.84
N HIS A 124 -13.44 3.82 -2.76
CA HIS A 124 -13.65 5.03 -1.96
C HIS A 124 -13.26 6.30 -2.75
N GLU A 125 -14.02 7.40 -2.58
CA GLU A 125 -13.82 8.69 -3.29
C GLU A 125 -12.40 9.27 -3.22
N TYR A 126 -11.61 8.93 -2.21
CA TYR A 126 -10.23 9.39 -2.07
C TYR A 126 -9.32 8.83 -3.19
N PHE A 127 -9.75 7.79 -3.93
CA PHE A 127 -9.05 7.35 -5.13
C PHE A 127 -9.37 8.17 -6.38
N THR A 128 -10.41 9.00 -6.33
CA THR A 128 -10.82 9.91 -7.41
C THR A 128 -10.62 11.38 -7.07
N LEU A 129 -10.46 11.73 -5.79
CA LEU A 129 -10.11 13.09 -5.36
C LEU A 129 -8.76 13.52 -5.95
N SER A 130 -8.70 14.78 -6.37
CA SER A 130 -7.43 15.40 -6.77
C SER A 130 -6.46 15.45 -5.57
N ASP A 131 -5.18 15.61 -5.88
CA ASP A 131 -4.14 15.69 -4.86
C ASP A 131 -4.37 16.89 -3.93
N GLU A 132 -4.73 18.04 -4.51
CA GLU A 132 -5.02 19.28 -3.78
C GLU A 132 -6.17 19.10 -2.81
N ALA A 133 -7.30 18.55 -3.28
CA ALA A 133 -8.46 18.30 -2.44
C ALA A 133 -8.16 17.33 -1.29
N MET A 134 -7.29 16.35 -1.52
CA MET A 134 -6.86 15.42 -0.46
C MET A 134 -5.93 16.08 0.55
N ILE A 135 -4.95 16.86 0.07
CA ILE A 135 -4.01 17.63 0.91
C ILE A 135 -4.80 18.56 1.83
N ASP A 136 -5.76 19.30 1.28
CA ASP A 136 -6.60 20.23 2.04
C ASP A 136 -7.44 19.48 3.07
N ARG A 137 -8.16 18.43 2.65
CA ARG A 137 -9.02 17.64 3.54
C ARG A 137 -8.25 17.03 4.71
N PHE A 138 -7.05 16.50 4.47
CA PHE A 138 -6.26 15.88 5.53
C PHE A 138 -5.67 16.94 6.47
N SER A 139 -5.15 18.05 5.93
CA SER A 139 -4.53 19.09 6.75
C SER A 139 -5.50 19.82 7.66
N GLN A 140 -6.80 19.89 7.33
CA GLN A 140 -7.82 20.46 8.21
C GLN A 140 -7.85 19.80 9.59
N ALA A 141 -7.57 18.49 9.67
CA ALA A 141 -7.56 17.77 10.93
C ALA A 141 -6.35 18.09 11.81
N PHE A 142 -5.32 18.78 11.28
CA PHE A 142 -4.13 19.15 12.05
C PHE A 142 -4.48 20.16 13.12
N LYS A 143 -5.50 21.00 12.89
CA LYS A 143 -5.98 21.99 13.87
C LYS A 143 -6.59 21.36 15.12
N THR A 144 -7.09 20.13 15.01
CA THR A 144 -7.57 19.34 16.15
C THR A 144 -6.42 18.87 17.04
N VAL A 145 -5.24 18.66 16.45
CA VAL A 145 -4.03 18.19 17.15
C VAL A 145 -3.20 19.36 17.67
N ASN A 146 -3.01 20.38 16.83
CA ASN A 146 -2.34 21.63 17.16
C ASN A 146 -3.23 22.81 16.74
N PRO A 147 -3.90 23.49 17.69
CA PRO A 147 -4.78 24.62 17.39
C PRO A 147 -4.11 25.80 16.67
N ASP A 148 -2.79 25.94 16.77
CA ASP A 148 -2.00 26.98 16.11
C ASP A 148 -1.68 26.66 14.64
N PHE A 149 -2.02 25.46 14.18
CA PHE A 149 -1.83 25.07 12.80
C PHE A 149 -2.59 26.02 11.86
N GLU A 150 -1.85 26.55 10.89
CA GLU A 150 -2.39 27.36 9.81
C GLU A 150 -1.94 26.80 8.45
N PRO A 151 -2.77 26.89 7.39
CA PRO A 151 -2.42 26.34 6.07
C PRO A 151 -1.07 26.84 5.52
N GLY A 152 -0.66 28.07 5.88
CA GLY A 152 0.63 28.65 5.49
C GLY A 152 1.87 27.93 6.06
N TRP A 153 1.69 26.98 6.99
CA TRP A 153 2.75 26.10 7.48
C TRP A 153 3.18 25.09 6.41
N ILE A 154 2.27 24.71 5.50
CA ILE A 154 2.56 23.75 4.44
C ILE A 154 3.46 24.41 3.42
N ARG A 155 4.71 23.93 3.32
CA ARG A 155 5.65 24.33 2.27
C ARG A 155 5.43 23.51 1.01
N LYS A 156 5.19 22.20 1.17
CA LYS A 156 4.94 21.26 0.09
C LYS A 156 4.21 20.03 0.62
N ALA A 157 3.45 19.36 -0.24
CA ALA A 157 2.86 18.07 0.08
C ALA A 157 2.91 17.12 -1.12
N TRP A 158 2.79 15.82 -0.83
CA TRP A 158 2.80 14.75 -1.83
C TRP A 158 1.73 13.72 -1.47
N VAL A 159 0.95 13.29 -2.46
CA VAL A 159 -0.07 12.26 -2.30
C VAL A 159 0.37 10.97 -2.97
N TRP A 160 0.32 9.87 -2.21
CA TRP A 160 0.64 8.53 -2.68
C TRP A 160 -0.60 7.65 -2.58
N ARG A 161 -0.88 6.87 -3.63
CA ARG A 161 -2.02 5.94 -3.68
C ARG A 161 -1.52 4.57 -4.11
N ALA A 162 -1.87 3.54 -3.34
CA ALA A 162 -1.56 2.15 -3.61
C ALA A 162 -2.86 1.32 -3.61
N PRO A 163 -3.49 1.08 -4.77
CA PRO A 163 -4.73 0.31 -4.89
C PRO A 163 -4.63 -1.15 -4.43
N TYR A 164 -3.41 -1.67 -4.29
CA TYR A 164 -3.11 -3.00 -3.80
C TYR A 164 -2.00 -2.91 -2.77
N ALA A 165 -2.36 -2.62 -1.51
CA ALA A 165 -1.38 -2.35 -0.46
C ALA A 165 -1.35 -3.42 0.62
N GLN A 166 -2.52 -3.83 1.13
CA GLN A 166 -2.58 -4.77 2.24
C GLN A 166 -3.51 -5.94 1.90
N PRO A 167 -3.02 -7.20 1.83
CA PRO A 167 -3.88 -8.36 1.87
C PRO A 167 -4.55 -8.46 3.24
N VAL A 168 -5.87 -8.43 3.24
CA VAL A 168 -6.75 -8.67 4.39
C VAL A 168 -7.29 -10.08 4.27
N PRO A 169 -6.75 -11.04 5.04
CA PRO A 169 -7.34 -12.37 5.11
C PRO A 169 -8.76 -12.23 5.66
N ARG A 170 -9.76 -12.80 4.97
CA ARG A 170 -11.05 -13.04 5.63
C ARG A 170 -10.84 -14.11 6.71
N SER A 171 -11.71 -14.11 7.71
CA SER A 171 -11.82 -15.20 8.68
C SER A 171 -12.23 -16.49 7.97
N VAL A 172 -11.28 -17.16 7.34
CA VAL A 172 -11.42 -18.50 6.81
C VAL A 172 -10.55 -19.40 7.67
N THR A 173 -11.13 -20.52 8.09
CA THR A 173 -10.42 -21.61 8.77
C THR A 173 -9.14 -21.96 8.02
N ARG A 174 -8.12 -22.42 8.75
CA ARG A 174 -6.75 -22.76 8.30
C ARG A 174 -6.63 -23.53 6.96
N ARG A 175 -7.71 -24.15 6.47
CA ARG A 175 -7.80 -24.90 5.20
C ARG A 175 -8.09 -24.05 3.96
N ALA A 176 -8.65 -22.86 4.11
CA ALA A 176 -9.06 -22.01 2.98
C ALA A 176 -8.12 -20.82 2.76
N SER A 177 -6.83 -20.97 3.09
CA SER A 177 -5.79 -20.02 2.71
C SER A 177 -4.91 -20.64 1.61
N PRO A 178 -5.31 -20.53 0.32
CA PRO A 178 -4.57 -21.13 -0.78
C PRO A 178 -3.26 -20.39 -1.03
N ILE A 179 -3.12 -19.18 -0.49
CA ILE A 179 -2.06 -18.23 -0.82
C ILE A 179 -0.68 -18.61 -0.23
N TRP A 180 -0.64 -19.42 0.84
CA TRP A 180 0.59 -19.61 1.61
C TRP A 180 1.36 -20.89 1.30
N ARG A 181 0.76 -21.87 0.61
CA ARG A 181 1.44 -23.08 0.14
C ARG A 181 0.50 -23.89 -0.75
N LEU A 182 0.60 -23.69 -2.05
CA LEU A 182 0.03 -24.61 -3.03
C LEU A 182 1.16 -25.17 -3.89
N ARG A 183 1.47 -26.46 -3.68
CA ARG A 183 2.10 -27.26 -4.73
C ARG A 183 1.12 -27.28 -5.89
N CYS A 184 1.55 -26.93 -7.10
CA CYS A 184 0.83 -27.31 -8.32
C CYS A 184 0.72 -28.85 -8.34
N ARG A 185 -0.38 -29.41 -7.83
CA ARG A 185 -0.75 -30.79 -8.08
C ARG A 185 -1.58 -30.79 -9.36
N GLY A 186 -0.90 -31.09 -10.46
CA GLY A 186 -1.44 -31.03 -11.82
C GLY A 186 -0.37 -31.28 -12.89
N CYS A 187 0.91 -31.09 -12.57
CA CYS A 187 1.99 -31.62 -13.38
C CYS A 187 2.18 -33.11 -13.03
N GLY A 188 1.82 -33.99 -13.95
CA GLY A 188 2.07 -35.42 -13.83
C GLY A 188 3.56 -35.69 -13.68
N GLY A 189 3.97 -36.00 -12.45
CA GLY A 189 5.32 -36.36 -12.09
C GLY A 189 5.33 -36.71 -10.61
N ARG A 190 5.25 -38.02 -10.32
CA ARG A 190 5.43 -38.55 -8.96
C ARG A 190 6.84 -38.23 -8.49
N VAL A 191 6.94 -37.75 -7.26
CA VAL A 191 8.18 -37.82 -6.45
C VAL A 191 8.40 -39.28 -6.07
#